data_AF-A0AAV2EHG8-F1
#
_entry.id   AF-A0AAV2EHG8-F1
#
_cell.length_a   1.000
_cell.length_b   1.000
_cell.length_c   1.000
_cell.angle_alpha   90.00
_cell.angle_beta   90.00
_cell.angle_gamma   90.00
#
_symmetry.space_group_name_H-M   'P 1'
#
loop_
_entity.id
_entity.type
_entity.pdbx_description
1 polymer ?
#
loop_
_entity_poly.entity_id
_entity_poly.type
_entity_poly.pdbx_seq_one_letter_code
_entity_poly.pdbx_strand_id
1 'polypeptide(L)'
;MSPSVSSFHLTSVLIPFLLLAPHFPPQLLKGCGFSALYNLSDSLSDTGNALVHFDFGGNGKYPYGVTVGKPTDGRFSDGLLLIDRIAESAGLP
;
A
#
# COMPACT_ATOMS: atom_id res chain seq x y z
N MET A 1 43.45 13.29 -11.03
CA MET A 1 42.99 13.50 -9.64
C MET A 1 42.66 12.15 -9.03
N SER A 2 43.42 11.70 -8.04
CA SER A 2 43.13 10.48 -7.28
C SER A 2 41.99 10.72 -6.28
N PRO A 3 41.00 9.83 -6.17
CA PRO A 3 39.96 9.97 -5.16
C PRO A 3 40.56 9.90 -3.75
N SER A 4 40.05 10.73 -2.83
CA SER A 4 40.57 10.79 -1.46
C SER A 4 40.18 9.53 -0.68
N VAL A 5 41.07 9.07 0.21
CA VAL A 5 40.92 7.87 1.05
C VAL A 5 39.60 7.86 1.84
N SER A 6 39.05 9.03 2.16
CA SER A 6 37.74 9.20 2.82
C SER A 6 36.56 8.67 1.99
N SER A 7 36.57 8.85 0.65
CA SER A 7 35.53 8.30 -0.24
C SER A 7 35.57 6.77 -0.35
N PHE A 8 36.75 6.16 -0.20
CA PHE A 8 36.87 4.70 -0.21
C PHE A 8 36.32 4.06 1.07
N HIS A 9 36.51 4.68 2.23
CA HIS A 9 35.92 4.20 3.47
C HIS A 9 34.40 4.38 3.51
N LEU A 10 33.89 5.51 3.01
CA LEU A 10 32.45 5.77 2.98
C LEU A 10 31.70 4.76 2.09
N THR A 11 32.25 4.45 0.91
CA THR A 11 31.68 3.46 -0.01
C THR A 11 31.81 2.03 0.53
N SER A 12 32.93 1.69 1.16
CA SER A 12 33.16 0.37 1.77
C SER A 12 32.22 0.05 2.94
N VAL A 13 31.64 1.04 3.61
CA VAL A 13 30.69 0.84 4.73
C VAL A 13 29.23 0.86 4.25
N LEU A 14 28.89 1.71 3.27
CA LEU A 14 27.54 1.82 2.70
C LEU A 14 27.10 0.56 1.93
N ILE A 15 28.01 -0.05 1.17
CA ILE A 15 27.72 -1.23 0.35
C ILE A 15 27.28 -2.43 1.21
N PRO A 16 28.02 -2.85 2.26
CA PRO A 16 27.56 -3.94 3.11
C PRO A 16 26.28 -3.57 3.87
N PHE A 17 26.05 -2.31 4.26
CA PHE A 17 24.80 -1.92 4.92
C PHE A 17 23.57 -2.04 4.00
N LEU A 18 23.68 -1.72 2.71
CA LEU A 18 22.63 -1.99 1.72
C LEU A 18 22.42 -3.49 1.47
N LEU A 19 23.49 -4.28 1.49
CA LEU A 19 23.42 -5.73 1.25
C LEU A 19 22.94 -6.53 2.47
N LEU A 20 23.14 -6.00 3.68
CA LEU A 20 22.70 -6.59 4.95
C LEU A 20 21.37 -6.01 5.46
N ALA A 21 20.81 -5.01 4.78
CA ALA A 21 19.46 -4.57 5.06
C ALA A 21 18.54 -5.80 4.95
N PRO A 22 17.73 -6.10 5.98
CA PRO A 22 16.80 -7.20 5.91
C PRO A 22 15.91 -6.96 4.69
N HIS A 23 16.08 -7.80 3.67
CA HIS A 23 15.19 -7.85 2.53
C HIS A 23 13.90 -8.41 3.08
N PHE A 24 13.05 -7.55 3.66
CA PHE A 24 11.69 -7.94 3.97
C PHE A 24 11.09 -8.41 2.65
N PRO A 25 10.76 -9.69 2.51
CA PRO A 25 10.19 -10.17 1.27
C PRO A 25 8.91 -9.37 1.05
N PRO A 26 8.71 -8.78 -0.14
CA PRO A 26 7.41 -8.19 -0.45
C PRO A 26 6.36 -9.27 -0.22
N GLN A 27 5.20 -8.90 0.34
CA GLN A 27 4.10 -9.83 0.57
C GLN A 27 4.38 -10.89 1.66
N LEU A 28 4.99 -10.49 2.78
CA LEU A 28 5.29 -11.36 3.92
C LEU A 28 4.10 -12.24 4.34
N LEU A 29 2.89 -11.66 4.43
CA LEU A 29 1.70 -12.41 4.82
C LEU A 29 1.38 -13.55 3.83
N LYS A 30 1.49 -13.29 2.53
CA LYS A 30 1.37 -14.34 1.51
C LYS A 30 2.45 -15.42 1.67
N GLY A 31 3.69 -15.01 1.96
CA GLY A 31 4.80 -15.93 2.25
C GLY A 31 4.58 -16.78 3.51
N CYS A 32 3.83 -16.26 4.49
CA CYS A 32 3.41 -16.98 5.70
C CYS A 32 2.20 -17.90 5.49
N GLY A 33 1.68 -18.03 4.26
CA GLY A 33 0.55 -18.91 3.94
C GLY A 33 -0.83 -18.30 4.17
N PHE A 34 -0.93 -16.99 4.43
CA PHE A 34 -2.22 -16.32 4.37
C PHE A 34 -2.71 -16.26 2.93
N SER A 35 -4.01 -16.48 2.73
CA SER A 35 -4.62 -16.54 1.40
C SER A 35 -5.52 -15.35 1.07
N ALA A 36 -6.01 -14.63 2.08
CA ALA A 36 -6.93 -13.50 1.94
C ALA A 36 -6.94 -12.60 3.18
N LEU A 37 -7.42 -11.36 3.02
CA LEU A 37 -7.73 -10.44 4.09
C LEU A 37 -9.25 -10.31 4.26
N TYR A 38 -9.73 -10.46 5.49
CA TYR A 38 -11.13 -10.21 5.83
C TYR A 38 -11.24 -8.94 6.65
N ASN A 39 -12.07 -8.00 6.17
CA ASN A 39 -12.26 -6.68 6.73
C ASN A 39 -13.70 -6.56 7.26
N LEU A 40 -13.82 -6.20 8.54
CA LEU A 40 -15.09 -5.92 9.21
C LEU A 40 -15.02 -4.51 9.80
N SER A 41 -15.81 -3.56 9.28
CA SER A 41 -15.79 -2.19 9.77
C SER A 41 -16.93 -1.33 9.21
N ASP A 42 -16.75 -0.02 9.29
CA ASP A 42 -17.57 1.04 8.71
C ASP A 42 -16.91 1.66 7.45
N SER A 43 -17.27 2.91 7.15
CA SER A 43 -16.83 3.65 5.96
C SER A 43 -15.31 3.79 5.81
N LEU A 44 -14.52 3.71 6.89
CA LEU A 44 -13.06 3.90 6.82
C LEU A 44 -12.32 2.74 6.13
N SER A 45 -12.92 1.56 6.06
CA SER A 45 -12.39 0.44 5.30
C SER A 45 -13.41 -0.15 4.32
N ASP A 46 -14.60 0.43 4.19
CA ASP A 46 -15.57 -0.03 3.21
C ASP A 46 -15.11 0.24 1.77
N THR A 47 -14.89 -0.83 1.03
CA THR A 47 -14.43 -0.80 -0.37
C THR A 47 -15.58 -0.88 -1.38
N GLY A 48 -16.84 -0.75 -0.94
CA GLY A 48 -18.00 -0.62 -1.83
C GLY A 48 -19.30 -1.24 -1.31
N ASN A 49 -19.33 -1.86 -0.13
CA ASN A 49 -20.54 -2.47 0.43
C ASN A 49 -21.66 -1.44 0.60
N ALA A 50 -21.37 -0.23 1.08
CA ALA A 50 -22.38 0.79 1.25
C ALA A 50 -22.93 1.35 -0.07
N LEU A 51 -22.09 1.38 -1.12
CA LEU A 51 -22.54 1.73 -2.46
C LEU A 51 -23.55 0.70 -2.99
N VAL A 52 -23.32 -0.58 -2.71
CA VAL A 52 -24.21 -1.68 -3.14
C VAL A 52 -25.49 -1.79 -2.30
N HIS A 53 -25.39 -1.66 -0.98
CA HIS A 53 -26.48 -2.04 -0.06
C HIS A 53 -27.34 -0.88 0.44
N PHE A 54 -26.79 0.33 0.49
CA PHE A 54 -27.47 1.47 1.14
C PHE A 54 -27.71 2.65 0.20
N ASP A 55 -27.31 2.55 -1.07
CA ASP A 55 -27.40 3.62 -2.08
C ASP A 55 -26.91 4.98 -1.54
N PHE A 56 -25.81 4.98 -0.77
CA PHE A 56 -25.27 6.21 -0.21
C PHE A 56 -24.84 7.22 -1.28
N GLY A 57 -24.74 6.79 -2.54
CA GLY A 57 -24.79 7.60 -3.77
C GLY A 57 -23.67 8.62 -3.98
N GLY A 58 -23.05 9.14 -2.92
CA GLY A 58 -22.01 10.17 -2.95
C GLY A 58 -20.62 9.57 -3.14
N ASN A 59 -20.31 8.47 -2.45
CA ASN A 59 -19.02 7.76 -2.51
C ASN A 59 -18.71 7.12 -3.87
N GLY A 60 -19.70 6.97 -4.74
CA GLY A 60 -19.52 6.53 -6.14
C GLY A 60 -19.52 7.67 -7.16
N LYS A 61 -19.60 8.94 -6.72
CA LYS A 61 -19.72 10.11 -7.59
C LYS A 61 -18.57 11.09 -7.33
N TYR A 62 -18.40 12.05 -8.23
CA TYR A 62 -17.52 13.18 -8.00
C TYR A 62 -17.82 13.85 -6.63
N PRO A 63 -16.81 14.20 -5.81
CA PRO A 63 -15.39 14.25 -6.13
C PRO A 63 -14.61 12.95 -5.91
N TYR A 64 -15.24 11.84 -5.49
CA TYR A 64 -14.52 10.62 -5.13
C TYR A 64 -13.80 9.98 -6.33
N GLY A 65 -12.46 9.96 -6.28
CA GLY A 65 -11.60 9.33 -7.29
C GLY A 65 -10.73 10.29 -8.09
N VAL A 66 -10.77 11.58 -7.78
CA VAL A 66 -9.92 12.60 -8.40
C VAL A 66 -8.44 12.32 -8.14
N THR A 67 -8.06 12.00 -6.89
CA THR A 67 -6.64 11.71 -6.54
C THR A 67 -6.07 10.51 -7.29
N VAL A 68 -6.90 9.51 -7.62
CA VAL A 68 -6.46 8.29 -8.33
C VAL A 68 -6.79 8.29 -9.82
N GLY A 69 -7.41 9.36 -10.33
CA GLY A 69 -7.77 9.53 -11.74
C GLY A 69 -8.88 8.59 -12.25
N LYS A 70 -9.60 7.93 -11.35
CA LYS A 70 -10.71 7.01 -11.66
C LYS A 70 -11.66 6.91 -10.47
N PRO A 71 -12.94 6.53 -10.66
CA PRO A 71 -13.84 6.27 -9.54
C PRO A 71 -13.22 5.31 -8.52
N THR A 72 -13.46 5.55 -7.23
CA THR A 72 -12.93 4.72 -6.13
C THR A 72 -13.81 3.50 -5.83
N ASP A 73 -14.73 3.17 -6.73
CA ASP A 73 -15.65 2.03 -6.66
C ASP A 73 -16.46 1.96 -5.35
N GLY A 74 -16.78 3.11 -4.76
CA GLY A 74 -17.60 3.20 -3.54
C GLY A 74 -16.82 3.37 -2.24
N ARG A 75 -15.52 3.65 -2.28
CA ARG A 75 -14.77 4.04 -1.07
C ARG A 75 -15.17 5.44 -0.62
N PHE A 76 -15.29 5.64 0.67
CA PHE A 76 -15.53 6.96 1.28
C PHE A 76 -14.25 7.82 1.35
N SER A 77 -13.45 7.81 0.28
CA SER A 77 -12.23 8.60 0.14
C SER A 77 -12.00 8.97 -1.33
N ASP A 78 -11.30 10.09 -1.57
CA ASP A 78 -10.88 10.51 -2.91
C ASP A 78 -9.79 9.60 -3.54
N GLY A 79 -9.29 8.66 -2.75
CA GLY A 79 -8.35 7.64 -3.21
C GLY A 79 -8.56 6.30 -2.51
N LEU A 80 -7.49 5.52 -2.48
CA LEU A 80 -7.50 4.21 -1.84
C LEU A 80 -7.52 4.35 -0.30
N LEU A 81 -8.18 3.41 0.36
CA LEU A 81 -8.25 3.30 1.81
C LEU A 81 -7.01 2.61 2.36
N LEU A 82 -6.82 2.67 3.67
CA LEU A 82 -5.72 1.98 4.34
C LEU A 82 -5.75 0.46 4.07
N ILE A 83 -6.95 -0.14 4.01
CA ILE A 83 -7.08 -1.58 3.73
C ILE A 83 -6.58 -1.96 2.34
N ASP A 84 -6.74 -1.10 1.33
CA ASP A 84 -6.20 -1.34 -0.02
C ASP A 84 -4.67 -1.37 0.01
N ARG A 85 -4.04 -0.45 0.75
CA ARG A 85 -2.59 -0.40 0.91
C ARG A 85 -2.05 -1.60 1.66
N ILE A 86 -2.78 -2.05 2.68
CA ILE A 86 -2.44 -3.27 3.42
C ILE A 86 -2.52 -4.48 2.47
N ALA A 87 -3.59 -4.62 1.70
CA ALA A 87 -3.74 -5.70 0.72
C ALA A 87 -2.63 -5.69 -0.35
N GLU A 88 -2.32 -4.52 -0.92
CA GLU A 88 -1.23 -4.32 -1.88
C GLU A 88 0.13 -4.74 -1.28
N SER A 89 0.45 -4.27 -0.07
CA SER A 89 1.73 -4.60 0.60
C SER A 89 1.80 -6.07 1.02
N ALA A 90 0.67 -6.67 1.39
CA ALA A 90 0.55 -8.06 1.79
C ALA A 90 0.53 -9.03 0.60
N GLY A 91 0.23 -8.56 -0.62
CA GLY A 91 0.07 -9.41 -1.80
C GLY A 91 -1.15 -10.32 -1.76
N LEU A 92 -2.14 -9.94 -0.95
CA LEU A 92 -3.35 -10.71 -0.68
C LEU A 92 -4.56 -10.06 -1.33
N PRO A 93 -5.55 -10.87 -1.75
CA PRO A 93 -6.86 -10.37 -2.11
C PRO A 93 -7.62 -9.85 -0.88
#